data_AF-Q0C6B9-F1
#
_entry.id   AF-Q0C6B9-F1
#
_cell.length_a   1.000
_cell.length_b   1.000
_cell.length_c   1.000
_cell.angle_alpha   90.00
_cell.angle_beta   90.00
_cell.angle_gamma   90.00
#
_symmetry.space_group_name_H-M   'P 1'
#
loop_
_entity.id
_entity.type
_entity.pdbx_description
1 polymer ?
#
loop_
_entity_poly.entity_id
_entity_poly.type
_entity_poly.pdbx_seq_one_letter_code
_entity_poly.pdbx_strand_id
1 'polypeptide(L)'
;MRFCKLVTTVFIWVAIPLAGCSAIYRDVSSVSPYKERIGQVCEVVTPIRAHGYTFKLGRNKETDAISIWNPGFSGPEVTFVLSIQPGTKITLLEARECVNCPFDRYPEYLVQVSPEPQQFSGKPAYLRDTSLTPRYLRCASGANLP
;
A
#
# COMPACT_ATOMS: atom_id res chain seq x y z
N MET A 1 13.85 48.58 17.53
CA MET A 1 15.33 48.66 17.44
C MET A 1 15.95 47.56 18.28
N ARG A 2 16.56 46.55 17.64
CA ARG A 2 17.80 45.89 18.08
C ARG A 2 18.28 45.00 16.95
N PHE A 3 19.38 45.43 16.35
CA PHE A 3 20.19 44.67 15.42
C PHE A 3 20.67 43.39 16.08
N CYS A 4 20.58 42.26 15.37
CA CYS A 4 21.48 41.14 15.59
C CYS A 4 22.28 40.91 14.31
N LYS A 5 23.59 40.79 14.49
CA LYS A 5 24.64 40.81 13.49
C LYS A 5 24.62 39.57 12.62
N LEU A 6 25.03 39.78 11.37
CA LEU A 6 25.54 38.80 10.43
C LEU A 6 26.49 37.82 11.16
N VAL A 7 26.09 36.55 11.26
CA VAL A 7 27.01 35.44 11.47
C VAL A 7 26.95 34.60 10.21
N THR A 8 28.04 34.64 9.46
CA THR A 8 28.33 33.82 8.30
C THR A 8 28.39 32.35 8.75
N THR A 9 27.29 31.63 8.55
CA THR A 9 27.30 30.17 8.50
C THR A 9 26.51 29.84 7.26
N VAL A 10 27.16 29.21 6.29
CA VAL A 10 26.54 28.68 5.07
C VAL A 10 25.66 27.50 5.49
N PHE A 11 24.54 27.81 6.14
CA PHE A 11 23.41 26.93 6.31
C PHE A 11 22.77 26.88 4.93
N ILE A 12 23.05 25.81 4.19
CA ILE A 12 22.27 25.43 3.01
C ILE A 12 20.84 25.24 3.52
N TRP A 13 20.07 26.32 3.37
CA TRP A 13 18.62 26.36 3.47
C TRP A 13 18.06 25.44 2.39
N VAL A 14 18.10 24.13 2.62
CA VAL A 14 17.13 23.25 1.99
C VAL A 14 15.82 23.49 2.73
N ALA A 15 15.15 24.59 2.36
CA ALA A 15 13.72 24.72 2.56
C ALA A 15 13.06 23.67 1.67
N ILE A 16 13.12 22.40 2.09
CA ILE A 16 12.25 21.36 1.55
C ILE A 16 10.87 21.81 1.97
N PRO A 17 9.99 22.20 1.04
CA PRO A 17 8.61 22.50 1.41
C PRO A 17 8.08 21.23 2.06
N LEU A 18 7.65 21.35 3.33
CA LEU A 18 6.77 20.40 4.00
C LEU A 18 5.43 20.42 3.25
N ALA A 19 5.44 19.95 2.01
CA ALA A 19 4.24 19.68 1.24
C ALA A 19 3.41 18.71 2.07
N GLY A 20 2.17 19.09 2.36
CA GLY A 20 1.29 18.39 3.29
C GLY A 20 1.34 16.87 3.10
N CYS A 21 1.46 16.16 4.22
CA CYS A 21 1.64 14.71 4.32
C CYS A 21 0.41 13.90 3.87
N SER A 22 -0.24 14.26 2.76
CA SER A 22 -1.29 13.46 2.13
C SER A 22 -0.73 12.86 0.85
N ALA A 23 -0.63 11.53 0.80
CA ALA A 23 -0.24 10.84 -0.41
C ALA A 23 -1.30 11.06 -1.51
N ILE A 24 -0.83 11.40 -2.72
CA ILE A 24 -1.65 11.53 -3.92
C ILE A 24 -1.32 10.36 -4.81
N TYR A 25 -2.34 9.62 -5.21
CA TYR A 25 -2.20 8.43 -6.06
C TYR A 25 -2.69 8.71 -7.48
N ARG A 26 -1.97 8.17 -8.46
CA ARG A 26 -2.35 8.15 -9.87
C ARG A 26 -2.58 6.72 -10.33
N ASP A 27 -3.66 6.49 -11.06
CA ASP A 27 -3.91 5.22 -11.74
C ASP A 27 -2.90 5.00 -12.88
N VAL A 28 -2.24 3.84 -12.86
CA VAL A 28 -1.26 3.40 -13.85
C VAL A 28 -1.62 2.03 -14.43
N SER A 29 -2.85 1.57 -14.24
CA SER A 29 -3.36 0.26 -14.69
C SER A 29 -3.20 0.02 -16.20
N SER A 30 -3.20 1.09 -17.01
CA SER A 30 -3.05 1.01 -18.47
C SER A 30 -1.59 1.03 -18.97
N VAL A 31 -0.63 1.28 -18.08
CA VAL A 31 0.79 1.45 -18.40
C VAL A 31 1.52 0.10 -18.29
N SER A 32 2.38 -0.23 -19.26
CA SER A 32 3.29 -1.40 -19.14
C SER A 32 4.37 -1.11 -18.10
N PRO A 33 4.72 -2.05 -17.19
CA PRO A 33 4.32 -3.45 -17.17
C PRO A 33 3.03 -3.77 -16.39
N TYR A 34 2.42 -2.79 -15.72
CA TYR A 34 1.28 -3.01 -14.81
C TYR A 34 0.05 -3.59 -15.53
N LYS A 35 -0.21 -3.12 -16.75
CA LYS A 35 -1.31 -3.60 -17.60
C LYS A 35 -1.33 -5.13 -17.75
N GLU A 36 -0.17 -5.77 -17.83
CA GLU A 36 -0.06 -7.22 -18.01
C GLU A 36 -0.37 -8.02 -16.73
N ARG A 37 -0.37 -7.33 -15.58
CA ARG A 37 -0.67 -7.90 -14.26
C ARG A 37 -2.14 -7.76 -13.89
N ILE A 38 -2.84 -6.76 -14.41
CA ILE A 38 -4.26 -6.56 -14.11
C ILE A 38 -5.08 -7.76 -14.61
N GLY A 39 -5.95 -8.28 -13.75
CA GLY A 39 -6.74 -9.49 -13.95
C GLY A 39 -6.00 -10.79 -13.63
N GLN A 40 -4.70 -10.75 -13.30
CA GLN A 40 -4.01 -11.95 -12.84
C GLN A 40 -4.57 -12.41 -11.50
N VAL A 41 -4.66 -13.73 -11.36
CA VAL A 41 -5.04 -14.38 -10.11
C VAL A 41 -3.79 -15.03 -9.53
N CYS A 42 -3.49 -14.66 -8.30
CA CYS A 42 -2.34 -15.14 -7.54
C CYS A 42 -2.82 -15.99 -6.36
N GLU A 43 -2.21 -17.15 -6.18
CA GLU A 43 -2.44 -17.98 -5.01
C GLU A 43 -1.40 -17.67 -3.94
N VAL A 44 -1.85 -17.51 -2.69
CA VAL A 44 -0.96 -17.39 -1.53
C VAL A 44 -0.28 -18.73 -1.29
N VAL A 45 1.05 -18.75 -1.32
CA VAL A 45 1.85 -19.98 -1.06
C VAL A 45 2.46 -20.00 0.33
N THR A 46 2.73 -18.83 0.90
CA THR A 46 3.24 -18.64 2.26
C THR A 46 2.33 -17.65 2.98
N PRO A 47 2.02 -17.84 4.28
CA PRO A 47 1.18 -16.88 5.00
C PRO A 47 1.68 -15.44 4.87
N ILE A 48 0.77 -14.53 4.50
CA ILE A 48 1.05 -13.09 4.40
C ILE A 48 0.17 -12.30 5.36
N ARG A 49 0.72 -11.22 5.94
CA ARG A 49 -0.03 -10.38 6.88
C ARG A 49 -0.78 -9.28 6.14
N ALA A 50 -2.03 -9.10 6.53
CA ALA A 50 -2.85 -7.96 6.19
C ALA A 50 -3.08 -7.08 7.42
N HIS A 51 -2.94 -5.77 7.26
CA HIS A 51 -3.14 -4.78 8.32
C HIS A 51 -4.29 -3.87 7.91
N GLY A 52 -5.37 -3.88 8.68
CA GLY A 52 -6.41 -2.86 8.56
C GLY A 52 -5.94 -1.58 9.24
N TYR A 53 -6.18 -0.43 8.62
CA TYR A 53 -5.81 0.86 9.18
C TYR A 53 -6.89 1.92 8.96
N THR A 54 -6.85 2.96 9.80
CA THR A 54 -7.71 4.15 9.70
C THR A 54 -6.89 5.41 9.47
N PHE A 55 -7.45 6.36 8.73
CA PHE A 55 -6.90 7.70 8.56
C PHE A 55 -7.26 8.64 9.72
N LYS A 56 -8.25 8.29 10.54
CA LYS A 56 -8.74 9.13 11.64
C LYS A 56 -8.38 8.53 12.98
N LEU A 57 -7.65 9.30 13.79
CA LEU A 57 -7.40 8.96 15.18
C LEU A 57 -8.65 9.26 16.03
N GLY A 58 -9.20 8.24 16.70
CA GLY A 58 -10.40 8.40 17.52
C GLY A 58 -10.77 7.14 18.32
N ARG A 59 -11.79 7.24 19.18
CA ARG A 59 -12.31 6.11 19.97
C ARG A 59 -13.05 5.08 19.13
N ASN A 60 -13.78 5.53 18.11
CA ASN A 60 -14.50 4.65 17.17
C ASN A 60 -13.62 4.46 15.93
N LYS A 61 -12.75 3.44 15.97
CA LYS A 61 -11.86 3.12 14.87
C LYS A 61 -12.62 2.31 13.82
N GLU A 62 -12.93 2.93 12.69
CA GLU A 62 -13.40 2.22 11.51
C GLU A 62 -12.22 1.97 10.57
N THR A 63 -12.08 0.76 10.05
CA THR A 63 -11.06 0.48 9.04
C THR A 63 -11.41 1.24 7.76
N ASP A 64 -10.48 2.05 7.26
CA ASP A 64 -10.64 2.77 6.00
C ASP A 64 -10.07 1.97 4.82
N ALA A 65 -8.96 1.27 5.04
CA ALA A 65 -8.28 0.47 4.03
C ALA A 65 -7.42 -0.64 4.65
N ILE A 66 -6.96 -1.56 3.80
CA ILE A 66 -6.18 -2.73 4.21
C ILE A 66 -4.90 -2.81 3.39
N SER A 67 -3.77 -3.02 4.06
CA SER A 67 -2.47 -3.24 3.42
C SER A 67 -2.02 -4.69 3.59
N ILE A 68 -1.79 -5.39 2.49
CA ILE A 68 -1.26 -6.77 2.45
C ILE A 68 0.27 -6.73 2.34
N TRP A 69 0.89 -6.01 3.26
CA TRP A 69 2.33 -5.98 3.51
C TRP A 69 2.54 -5.43 4.92
N ASN A 70 3.78 -5.38 5.43
CA ASN A 70 4.05 -4.63 6.65
C ASN A 70 4.29 -3.15 6.30
N PRO A 71 3.37 -2.24 6.63
CA PRO A 71 3.52 -0.84 6.26
C PRO A 71 4.47 -0.06 7.18
N GLY A 72 5.09 -0.73 8.16
CA GLY A 72 6.06 -0.12 9.08
C GLY A 72 5.43 0.72 10.20
N PHE A 73 4.11 0.88 10.22
CA PHE A 73 3.39 1.48 11.34
C PHE A 73 2.77 0.41 12.25
N SER A 74 2.91 0.61 13.55
CA SER A 74 2.32 -0.22 14.62
C SER A 74 1.51 0.64 15.62
N GLY A 75 1.19 1.87 15.21
CA GLY A 75 0.57 2.88 16.05
C GLY A 75 -0.94 2.69 16.23
N PRO A 76 -1.61 3.69 16.85
CA PRO A 76 -3.05 3.66 17.10
C PRO A 76 -3.91 3.62 15.82
N GLU A 77 -3.32 3.81 14.64
CA GLU A 77 -3.96 3.75 13.32
C GLU A 77 -4.30 2.31 12.91
N VAL A 78 -3.62 1.30 13.46
CA VAL A 78 -3.89 -0.11 13.15
C VAL A 78 -5.19 -0.53 13.82
N THR A 79 -6.14 -1.03 13.02
CA THR A 79 -7.44 -1.52 13.50
C THR A 79 -7.44 -3.03 13.72
N PHE A 80 -6.73 -3.78 12.87
CA PHE A 80 -6.54 -5.22 13.03
C PHE A 80 -5.30 -5.70 12.28
N VAL A 81 -4.83 -6.89 12.66
CA VAL A 81 -3.82 -7.65 11.90
C VAL A 81 -4.34 -9.06 11.68
N LEU A 82 -4.34 -9.51 10.42
CA LEU A 82 -4.82 -10.83 10.01
C LEU A 82 -3.72 -11.54 9.20
N SER A 83 -3.61 -12.85 9.35
CA SER A 83 -2.78 -13.68 8.47
C SER A 83 -3.65 -14.31 7.38
N ILE A 84 -3.39 -13.96 6.12
CA ILE A 84 -3.97 -14.61 4.95
C ILE A 84 -3.25 -15.95 4.75
N GLN A 85 -4.01 -17.04 4.73
CA GLN A 85 -3.47 -18.40 4.70
C GLN A 85 -3.13 -18.85 3.27
N PRO A 86 -2.20 -19.82 3.13
CA PRO A 86 -1.94 -20.47 1.86
C PRO A 86 -3.22 -21.04 1.21
N GLY A 87 -3.27 -21.04 -0.12
CA GLY A 87 -4.44 -21.43 -0.91
C GLY A 87 -5.46 -20.30 -1.15
N THR A 88 -5.34 -19.17 -0.45
CA THR A 88 -6.18 -17.99 -0.71
C THR A 88 -5.86 -17.41 -2.09
N LYS A 89 -6.88 -17.04 -2.87
CA LYS A 89 -6.73 -16.41 -4.18
C LYS A 89 -6.78 -14.89 -4.04
N ILE A 90 -5.87 -14.19 -4.72
CA ILE A 90 -5.78 -12.73 -4.77
C ILE A 90 -5.84 -12.32 -6.24
N THR A 91 -6.85 -11.56 -6.63
CA THR A 91 -7.02 -11.03 -7.98
C THR A 91 -6.55 -9.58 -8.02
N LEU A 92 -5.68 -9.23 -8.96
CA LEU A 92 -5.20 -7.86 -9.15
C LEU A 92 -6.21 -7.07 -10.00
N LEU A 93 -6.81 -6.01 -9.45
CA LEU A 93 -7.89 -5.27 -10.11
C LEU A 93 -7.40 -3.98 -10.77
N GLU A 94 -6.61 -3.19 -10.06
CA GLU A 94 -6.10 -1.89 -10.52
C GLU A 94 -4.68 -1.70 -9.99
N ALA A 95 -3.88 -0.85 -10.64
CA ALA A 95 -2.55 -0.45 -10.20
C ALA A 95 -2.49 1.07 -10.04
N ARG A 96 -1.93 1.53 -8.93
CA ARG A 96 -1.72 2.94 -8.64
C ARG A 96 -0.31 3.20 -8.15
N GLU A 97 0.17 4.41 -8.33
CA GLU A 97 1.46 4.87 -7.81
C GLU A 97 1.30 6.19 -7.06
N CYS A 98 2.12 6.41 -6.03
CA CYS A 98 2.15 7.70 -5.34
C CYS A 98 2.99 8.71 -6.13
N VAL A 99 2.39 9.86 -6.49
CA VAL A 99 3.06 10.89 -7.31
C VAL A 99 3.85 11.91 -6.49
N ASN A 100 3.53 12.07 -5.20
CA ASN A 100 4.20 12.99 -4.28
C ASN A 100 5.00 12.28 -3.17
N CYS A 101 5.28 10.98 -3.34
CA CYS A 101 6.13 10.20 -2.44
C CYS A 101 7.54 10.04 -3.06
N PRO A 102 8.52 10.93 -2.78
CA PRO A 102 9.83 10.87 -3.43
C PRO A 102 10.63 9.60 -3.10
N PHE A 103 10.37 8.98 -1.95
CA PHE A 103 11.10 7.81 -1.45
C PHE A 103 10.27 6.50 -1.43
N ASP A 104 8.98 6.55 -1.78
CA ASP A 104 8.06 5.40 -1.74
C ASP A 104 7.20 5.37 -3.01
N ARG A 105 7.86 5.10 -4.15
CA ARG A 105 7.24 5.04 -5.48
C ARG A 105 6.84 3.63 -5.91
N TYR A 106 6.75 2.70 -4.96
CA TYR A 106 6.35 1.33 -5.31
C TYR A 106 4.88 1.33 -5.74
N PRO A 107 4.56 0.68 -6.86
CA PRO A 107 3.18 0.54 -7.28
C PRO A 107 2.41 -0.32 -6.28
N GLU A 108 1.19 0.10 -6.00
CA GLU A 108 0.22 -0.59 -5.18
C GLU A 108 -0.89 -1.11 -6.09
N TYR A 109 -1.30 -2.36 -5.89
CA TYR A 109 -2.42 -2.95 -6.59
C TYR A 109 -3.64 -2.96 -5.69
N LEU A 110 -4.78 -2.50 -6.18
CA LEU A 110 -6.08 -2.83 -5.58
C LEU A 110 -6.35 -4.30 -5.84
N VAL A 111 -6.71 -5.05 -4.81
CA VAL A 111 -6.89 -6.50 -4.93
C VAL A 111 -8.21 -6.98 -4.34
N GLN A 112 -8.70 -8.08 -4.89
CA GLN A 112 -9.79 -8.87 -4.32
C GLN A 112 -9.24 -10.17 -3.73
N VAL A 113 -9.62 -10.49 -2.50
CA VAL A 113 -9.20 -11.71 -1.80
C VAL A 113 -10.37 -12.70 -1.75
N SER A 114 -10.12 -13.97 -2.11
CA SER A 114 -11.12 -15.04 -2.14
C SER A 114 -10.61 -16.32 -1.45
N PRO A 115 -11.31 -16.85 -0.43
CA PRO A 115 -12.53 -16.28 0.18
C PRO A 115 -12.23 -14.95 0.89
N GLU A 116 -13.20 -14.03 0.87
CA GLU A 116 -13.04 -12.71 1.49
C GLU A 116 -13.10 -12.83 3.02
N PRO A 117 -12.06 -12.38 3.76
CA PRO A 117 -12.13 -12.34 5.22
C PRO A 117 -13.20 -11.36 5.68
N GLN A 118 -13.91 -11.65 6.77
CA GLN A 118 -14.96 -10.77 7.29
C GLN A 118 -14.49 -9.33 7.55
N GLN A 119 -13.23 -9.16 7.97
CA GLN A 119 -12.61 -7.86 8.23
C GLN A 119 -12.38 -7.02 6.96
N PHE A 120 -12.46 -7.63 5.78
CA PHE A 120 -12.29 -6.98 4.48
C PHE A 120 -13.60 -6.41 3.93
N SER A 121 -14.74 -6.85 4.47
CA SER A 121 -16.07 -6.54 3.95
C SER A 121 -16.27 -5.05 3.67
N GLY A 122 -16.37 -4.72 2.37
CA GLY A 122 -16.62 -3.36 1.89
C GLY A 122 -15.44 -2.40 2.03
N LYS A 123 -14.22 -2.91 2.27
CA LYS A 123 -12.99 -2.13 2.43
C LYS A 123 -12.00 -2.44 1.31
N PRO A 124 -11.35 -1.42 0.72
CA PRO A 124 -10.34 -1.67 -0.29
C PRO A 124 -9.09 -2.31 0.33
N ALA A 125 -8.60 -3.36 -0.30
CA ALA A 125 -7.35 -4.02 0.07
C ALA A 125 -6.28 -3.75 -1.00
N TYR A 126 -5.08 -3.43 -0.54
CA TYR A 126 -3.96 -3.12 -1.40
C TYR A 126 -2.82 -4.12 -1.21
N LEU A 127 -2.06 -4.35 -2.28
CA LEU A 127 -0.86 -5.18 -2.28
C LEU A 127 0.28 -4.40 -2.95
N ARG A 128 1.49 -4.39 -2.38
CA ARG A 128 2.66 -3.79 -3.04
C ARG A 128 3.28 -4.74 -4.04
N ASP A 129 3.83 -4.19 -5.12
CA ASP A 129 4.55 -4.97 -6.15
C ASP A 129 5.68 -5.84 -5.57
N THR A 130 6.37 -5.35 -4.54
CA THR A 130 7.41 -6.10 -3.82
C THR A 130 6.90 -7.37 -3.11
N SER A 131 5.58 -7.50 -2.93
CA SER A 131 4.95 -8.69 -2.36
C SER A 131 4.59 -9.72 -3.44
N LEU A 132 4.59 -9.35 -4.72
CA LEU A 132 4.36 -10.23 -5.88
C LEU A 132 5.60 -11.09 -6.22
N THR A 133 6.16 -11.75 -5.20
CA THR A 133 7.30 -12.66 -5.37
C THR A 133 6.84 -14.11 -5.27
N PRO A 134 7.49 -15.05 -5.98
CA PRO A 134 7.18 -16.49 -5.87
C PRO A 134 7.28 -17.06 -4.45
N ARG A 135 7.93 -16.33 -3.52
CA ARG A 135 8.01 -16.68 -2.10
C ARG A 135 6.65 -16.58 -1.40
N TYR A 136 5.82 -15.61 -1.77
CA TYR A 136 4.55 -15.33 -1.12
C TYR A 136 3.36 -15.65 -2.01
N LEU A 137 3.49 -15.40 -3.31
CA LEU A 137 2.41 -15.46 -4.28
C LEU A 137 2.84 -16.21 -5.54
N ARG A 138 1.99 -17.12 -6.00
CA ARG A 138 2.11 -17.78 -7.31
C ARG A 138 1.02 -17.28 -8.23
N CYS A 139 1.38 -16.45 -9.19
CA CYS A 139 0.44 -15.83 -10.14
C CYS A 139 0.36 -16.62 -11.44
N ALA A 140 -0.86 -16.79 -11.95
CA ALA A 140 -1.10 -17.32 -13.29
C ALA A 140 -1.60 -16.20 -14.20
N SER A 141 -1.03 -16.13 -15.41
CA SER A 141 -1.49 -15.22 -16.45
C SER A 141 -2.69 -15.84 -17.17
N GLY A 142 -3.90 -15.40 -16.82
CA GLY A 142 -5.15 -15.71 -17.53
C GLY A 142 -5.76 -17.09 -17.25
N ALA A 143 -6.99 -17.10 -16.73
CA ALA A 143 -8.02 -18.16 -16.68
C ALA A 143 -7.69 -19.62 -16.31
N ASN A 144 -6.42 -20.03 -16.26
CA ASN A 144 -5.98 -21.39 -15.99
C ASN A 144 -5.20 -21.43 -14.68
N LEU A 145 -5.92 -21.27 -13.56
CA LEU A 145 -5.49 -21.90 -12.31
C LEU A 145 -6.18 -23.27 -12.29
N PRO A 146 -5.43 -24.38 -12.10
CA PRO A 146 -6.01 -25.71 -11.99
C PRO A 146 -7.01 -25.83 -10.83
#